data_AF-W0J7T8-F1
#
_entry.id   AF-W0J7T8-F1
#
_cell.length_a   1.000
_cell.length_b   1.000
_cell.length_c   1.000
_cell.angle_alpha   90.00
_cell.angle_beta   90.00
_cell.angle_gamma   90.00
#
_symmetry.space_group_name_H-M   'P 1'
#
loop_
_entity.id
_entity.type
_entity.pdbx_description
1 polymer ?
#
loop_
_entity_poly.entity_id
_entity_poly.type
_entity_poly.pdbx_seq_one_letter_code
_entity_poly.pdbx_strand_id
1 'polypeptide(L)'
;MNPRPRLSVLVPLCVCACLPWSSVNASATLPPSPLPVVSAAVEQKTAPVPDTKPHPVRKDRLVATFDSLQVEYSSGQEAYVRAIEKGISLMNAAALDKVGKGNQSKFPEPPPALGIRDLRENRAAYLLRIAIESGIPAATENQRLLFDLFTNAADQEKMAEMRRLFLKPFLSRKIDIWDRDALTQRLSSGESIDGFSYDAATNTGTFDFAASYQTPPYPELERSPTDLPAFRAADYVVRNGIAGFSPEFLDQLQKADSTPRFVNLFRVNPGGPAISKPMHFPVILTRENRGAPPEETVGEALEAIGQLTDLADQFSLMIERGLSYMTLRTVAYVGIFESYIGTADREWFCQGAADYIAWKTISRQAGKDMASHFCDLDSELAQSASELANVDILHGWPAPENRPAPETGEHEAAIKTGQEKDERPGTVSYSTCGAVAARVFFLIAARHGDDAVKTFLAGVSATPRDRTTTATIAKALEDTTGENLAALIAETRIPLSTLPVSSGTKS
;
A
#
# COMPACT_ATOMS: atom_id res chain seq x y z
N MET A 1 -42.41 -35.96 30.04
CA MET A 1 -42.21 -35.73 31.49
C MET A 1 -41.00 -34.82 31.66
N ASN A 2 -41.27 -33.54 31.98
CA ASN A 2 -40.65 -32.67 32.99
C ASN A 2 -39.15 -32.80 33.40
N PRO A 3 -38.50 -31.71 33.89
CA PRO A 3 -38.21 -30.42 33.24
C PRO A 3 -36.81 -29.84 33.66
N ARG A 4 -36.57 -28.56 33.33
CA ARG A 4 -35.43 -27.68 33.71
C ARG A 4 -35.10 -27.62 35.23
N PRO A 5 -34.04 -26.88 35.62
CA PRO A 5 -34.31 -25.51 36.08
C PRO A 5 -33.31 -24.42 35.64
N ARG A 6 -33.84 -23.19 35.64
CA ARG A 6 -33.16 -21.88 35.58
C ARG A 6 -32.56 -21.53 36.96
N LEU A 7 -31.59 -20.62 36.97
CA LEU A 7 -31.40 -19.69 38.08
C LEU A 7 -30.95 -18.32 37.55
N SER A 8 -31.77 -17.32 37.87
CA SER A 8 -31.52 -15.89 37.80
C SER A 8 -30.68 -15.45 39.02
N VAL A 9 -30.09 -14.24 39.02
CA VAL A 9 -30.12 -13.24 40.12
C VAL A 9 -29.17 -12.05 39.87
N LEU A 10 -29.78 -10.86 39.78
CA LEU A 10 -29.47 -9.52 40.31
C LEU A 10 -28.11 -8.79 40.13
N VAL A 11 -28.26 -7.56 39.58
CA VAL A 11 -27.47 -6.31 39.73
C VAL A 11 -27.50 -5.82 41.20
N PRO A 12 -26.60 -4.93 41.69
CA PRO A 12 -26.88 -3.47 41.65
C PRO A 12 -25.68 -2.46 41.66
N LEU A 13 -25.91 -1.32 41.00
CA LEU A 13 -25.74 0.09 41.44
C LEU A 13 -24.38 0.85 41.55
N CYS A 14 -24.51 2.13 41.11
CA CYS A 14 -23.93 3.41 41.56
C CYS A 14 -22.82 4.06 40.69
N VAL A 15 -22.72 5.38 40.46
CA VAL A 15 -23.58 6.59 40.37
C VAL A 15 -22.61 7.80 40.34
N CYS A 16 -22.89 8.83 39.51
CA CYS A 16 -22.42 10.24 39.57
C CYS A 16 -20.91 10.57 39.40
N ALA A 17 -20.45 11.76 38.98
CA ALA A 17 -21.00 12.97 38.35
C ALA A 17 -19.85 13.97 38.04
N CYS A 18 -20.06 14.82 37.03
CA CYS A 18 -19.67 16.25 36.87
C CYS A 18 -18.22 16.77 37.09
N LEU A 19 -17.61 17.27 35.97
CA LEU A 19 -17.10 18.64 35.65
C LEU A 19 -16.57 19.59 36.78
N PRO A 20 -15.96 20.76 36.45
CA PRO A 20 -14.78 21.09 35.63
C PRO A 20 -13.85 22.12 36.36
N TRP A 21 -12.68 22.50 35.81
CA TRP A 21 -12.16 23.87 36.06
C TRP A 21 -11.11 24.37 35.05
N SER A 22 -11.36 25.63 34.67
CA SER A 22 -10.59 26.68 34.00
C SER A 22 -9.19 26.93 34.65
N SER A 23 -8.18 27.67 34.16
CA SER A 23 -8.03 28.72 33.14
C SER A 23 -6.61 29.35 33.24
N VAL A 24 -6.22 30.13 32.22
CA VAL A 24 -5.35 31.34 32.21
C VAL A 24 -3.84 31.25 31.91
N ASN A 25 -3.51 31.78 30.71
CA ASN A 25 -2.44 32.71 30.27
C ASN A 25 -1.13 32.87 31.06
N ALA A 26 -0.01 33.00 30.33
CA ALA A 26 0.73 34.28 30.21
C ALA A 26 1.78 34.26 29.09
N SER A 27 1.77 35.28 28.25
CA SER A 27 2.77 35.65 27.25
C SER A 27 3.99 36.34 27.88
N ALA A 28 5.15 36.26 27.22
CA ALA A 28 6.17 37.31 27.30
C ALA A 28 7.02 37.36 26.01
N THR A 29 7.24 38.59 25.53
CA THR A 29 7.89 38.96 24.27
C THR A 29 9.24 39.65 24.55
N LEU A 30 10.29 39.28 23.77
CA LEU A 30 11.44 40.02 23.16
C LEU A 30 12.00 41.32 23.81
N PRO A 31 13.30 41.70 23.65
CA PRO A 31 13.89 42.15 22.36
C PRO A 31 15.47 42.03 22.25
N PRO A 32 16.26 42.82 21.46
CA PRO A 32 16.96 42.32 20.26
C PRO A 32 18.47 42.68 20.10
N SER A 33 19.08 42.18 18.99
CA SER A 33 20.24 42.72 18.21
C SER A 33 21.67 42.63 18.81
N PRO A 34 22.78 42.80 18.03
CA PRO A 34 22.95 43.12 16.59
C PRO A 34 23.98 42.25 15.80
N LEU A 35 24.10 42.56 14.50
CA LEU A 35 25.04 42.06 13.48
C LEU A 35 26.53 42.39 13.76
N PRO A 36 27.45 41.70 13.05
CA PRO A 36 28.33 42.50 12.18
C PRO A 36 28.58 41.90 10.78
N VAL A 37 28.96 42.83 9.91
CA VAL A 37 29.40 42.72 8.51
C VAL A 37 30.84 42.21 8.42
N VAL A 38 31.15 41.31 7.48
CA VAL A 38 32.48 41.25 6.81
C VAL A 38 32.31 40.78 5.36
N SER A 39 32.83 41.59 4.43
CA SER A 39 33.05 41.26 3.02
C SER A 39 34.41 40.56 2.82
N ALA A 40 34.52 39.59 1.91
CA ALA A 40 35.70 39.44 1.04
C ALA A 40 35.56 38.30 0.00
N ALA A 41 35.92 38.64 -1.24
CA ALA A 41 36.65 37.85 -2.24
C ALA A 41 36.16 36.45 -2.65
N VAL A 42 35.73 36.34 -3.91
CA VAL A 42 35.63 35.05 -4.62
C VAL A 42 37.02 34.69 -5.16
N GLU A 43 37.69 33.83 -4.41
CA GLU A 43 38.87 33.07 -4.81
C GLU A 43 38.37 31.79 -5.51
N GLN A 44 38.93 31.44 -6.68
CA GLN A 44 38.60 30.19 -7.37
C GLN A 44 39.08 29.00 -6.52
N LYS A 45 38.13 28.42 -5.78
CA LYS A 45 38.35 27.33 -4.83
C LYS A 45 38.41 26.00 -5.58
N THR A 46 39.54 25.32 -5.47
CA THR A 46 39.64 23.88 -5.75
C THR A 46 38.58 23.16 -4.90
N ALA A 47 37.86 22.20 -5.49
CA ALA A 47 36.80 21.49 -4.78
C ALA A 47 37.34 20.94 -3.45
N PRO A 48 36.65 21.17 -2.32
CA PRO A 48 37.09 20.68 -1.02
C PRO A 48 37.24 19.16 -1.07
N VAL A 49 38.34 18.65 -0.53
CA VAL A 49 38.53 17.21 -0.33
C VAL A 49 37.50 16.76 0.72
N PRO A 50 36.72 15.69 0.47
CA PRO A 50 35.74 15.20 1.44
C PRO A 50 36.38 14.90 2.81
N ASP A 51 35.63 15.16 3.89
CA ASP A 51 36.04 14.82 5.26
C ASP A 51 36.08 13.29 5.37
N THR A 52 37.29 12.74 5.45
CA THR A 52 37.54 11.30 5.42
C THR A 52 38.08 10.86 6.77
N LYS A 53 37.41 9.91 7.40
CA LYS A 53 37.78 9.38 8.72
C LYS A 53 37.96 7.86 8.64
N PRO A 54 38.87 7.27 9.44
CA PRO A 54 39.00 5.82 9.54
C PRO A 54 37.66 5.17 9.92
N HIS A 55 37.34 4.01 9.31
CA HIS A 55 36.12 3.28 9.62
C HIS A 55 36.15 2.84 11.10
N PRO A 56 35.05 3.03 11.87
CA PRO A 56 35.04 2.75 13.30
C PRO A 56 35.22 1.27 13.66
N VAL A 57 35.07 0.36 12.68
CA VAL A 57 35.07 -1.09 12.90
C VAL A 57 36.02 -1.89 11.98
N ARG A 58 36.43 -1.35 10.81
CA ARG A 58 37.14 -2.13 9.77
C ARG A 58 38.52 -1.53 9.54
N LYS A 59 39.56 -2.32 9.85
CA LYS A 59 40.96 -1.93 9.69
C LYS A 59 41.24 -1.62 8.21
N ASP A 60 41.92 -0.51 7.96
CA ASP A 60 42.36 -0.04 6.64
C ASP A 60 41.25 0.45 5.68
N ARG A 61 40.04 0.71 6.21
CA ARG A 61 38.92 1.30 5.47
C ARG A 61 38.72 2.75 5.87
N LEU A 62 38.43 3.59 4.88
CA LEU A 62 38.07 5.00 5.03
C LEU A 62 36.57 5.16 4.80
N VAL A 63 35.97 6.16 5.46
CA VAL A 63 34.58 6.55 5.26
C VAL A 63 34.54 8.01 4.81
N ALA A 64 33.83 8.26 3.72
CA ALA A 64 33.37 9.59 3.31
C ALA A 64 31.86 9.69 3.51
N THR A 65 31.33 10.90 3.70
CA THR A 65 29.89 11.13 3.88
C THR A 65 29.42 12.32 3.03
N PHE A 66 28.35 12.14 2.26
CA PHE A 66 27.76 13.12 1.36
C PHE A 66 26.25 13.11 1.52
N ASP A 67 25.60 14.20 1.94
CA ASP A 67 24.13 14.30 2.00
C ASP A 67 23.44 13.05 2.56
N SER A 68 23.94 12.51 3.68
CA SER A 68 23.54 11.26 4.35
C SER A 68 23.94 9.91 3.72
N LEU A 69 24.49 9.90 2.51
CA LEU A 69 25.18 8.73 1.92
C LEU A 69 26.55 8.53 2.58
N GLN A 70 26.81 7.32 3.06
CA GLN A 70 28.14 6.90 3.48
C GLN A 70 28.83 6.15 2.36
N VAL A 71 30.10 6.46 2.10
CA VAL A 71 30.93 5.72 1.14
C VAL A 71 32.10 5.12 1.89
N GLU A 72 32.15 3.80 1.98
CA GLU A 72 33.26 3.06 2.56
C GLU A 72 34.20 2.56 1.45
N TYR A 73 35.49 2.83 1.58
CA TYR A 73 36.48 2.55 0.54
C TYR A 73 37.88 2.31 1.14
N SER A 74 38.83 1.89 0.32
CA SER A 74 40.24 1.67 0.69
C SER A 74 41.13 2.81 0.16
N SER A 75 42.29 3.04 0.78
CA SER A 75 43.27 4.00 0.25
C SER A 75 43.58 3.72 -1.23
N GLY A 76 43.63 4.77 -2.05
CA GLY A 76 43.84 4.68 -3.50
C GLY A 76 42.54 4.61 -4.32
N GLN A 77 41.37 4.57 -3.68
CA GLN A 77 40.06 4.57 -4.36
C GLN A 77 39.37 5.96 -4.33
N GLU A 78 40.10 7.03 -4.02
CA GLU A 78 39.54 8.38 -3.84
C GLU A 78 38.91 8.94 -5.13
N ALA A 79 39.37 8.48 -6.29
CA ALA A 79 38.80 8.88 -7.57
C ALA A 79 37.35 8.38 -7.75
N TYR A 80 37.04 7.15 -7.32
CA TYR A 80 35.68 6.60 -7.34
C TYR A 80 34.77 7.32 -6.34
N VAL A 81 35.30 7.67 -5.17
CA VAL A 81 34.58 8.46 -4.16
C VAL A 81 34.17 9.83 -4.71
N ARG A 82 35.08 10.53 -5.41
CA ARG A 82 34.76 11.81 -6.09
C ARG A 82 33.74 11.63 -7.21
N ALA A 83 33.80 10.53 -7.96
CA ALA A 83 32.81 10.22 -8.99
C ALA A 83 31.41 10.00 -8.38
N ILE A 84 31.33 9.29 -7.25
CA ILE A 84 30.08 9.11 -6.49
C ILE A 84 29.55 10.45 -5.98
N GLU A 85 30.39 11.27 -5.35
CA GLU A 85 30.00 12.60 -4.85
C GLU A 85 29.41 13.48 -5.96
N LYS A 86 30.10 13.53 -7.11
CA LYS A 86 29.64 14.24 -8.30
C LYS A 86 28.31 13.68 -8.82
N GLY A 87 28.19 12.35 -8.88
CA GLY A 87 26.99 11.66 -9.32
C GLY A 87 25.78 11.97 -8.43
N ILE A 88 25.94 11.87 -7.11
CA ILE A 88 24.90 12.21 -6.13
C ILE A 88 24.53 13.69 -6.21
N SER A 89 25.52 14.58 -6.36
CA SER A 89 25.25 16.01 -6.54
C SER A 89 24.40 16.28 -7.79
N LEU A 90 24.69 15.59 -8.89
CA LEU A 90 23.90 15.66 -10.13
C LEU A 90 22.50 15.08 -9.94
N MET A 91 22.36 13.96 -9.24
CA MET A 91 21.06 13.36 -8.91
C MET A 91 20.22 14.28 -8.04
N ASN A 92 20.82 14.87 -7.00
CA ASN A 92 20.15 15.82 -6.10
C ASN A 92 19.77 17.09 -6.86
N ALA A 93 20.65 17.62 -7.71
CA ALA A 93 20.34 18.76 -8.57
C ALA A 93 19.22 18.43 -9.56
N ALA A 94 19.21 17.25 -10.17
CA ALA A 94 18.14 16.79 -11.05
C ALA A 94 16.82 16.60 -10.30
N ALA A 95 16.84 16.08 -9.08
CA ALA A 95 15.66 15.96 -8.22
C ALA A 95 15.11 17.34 -7.84
N LEU A 96 15.99 18.29 -7.46
CA LEU A 96 15.61 19.67 -7.19
C LEU A 96 15.11 20.40 -8.44
N ASP A 97 15.67 20.13 -9.61
CA ASP A 97 15.21 20.67 -10.89
C ASP A 97 13.85 20.09 -11.28
N LYS A 98 13.62 18.79 -11.05
CA LYS A 98 12.30 18.15 -11.19
C LYS A 98 11.28 18.85 -10.26
N VAL A 99 11.64 19.12 -9.01
CA VAL A 99 10.76 19.82 -8.05
C VAL A 99 10.54 21.28 -8.45
N GLY A 100 11.60 22.01 -8.84
CA GLY A 100 11.58 23.45 -9.08
C GLY A 100 11.07 23.89 -10.46
N LYS A 101 11.25 23.08 -11.50
CA LYS A 101 10.66 23.32 -12.83
C LYS A 101 9.21 22.88 -12.94
N GLY A 102 8.60 22.41 -11.85
CA GLY A 102 7.25 21.88 -11.89
C GLY A 102 7.15 20.72 -12.88
N ASN A 103 8.03 19.71 -12.76
CA ASN A 103 7.55 18.39 -13.13
C ASN A 103 6.37 18.13 -12.15
N GLN A 104 5.11 18.18 -12.59
CA GLN A 104 4.69 17.46 -13.79
C GLN A 104 5.48 16.14 -13.90
N SER A 105 5.60 15.43 -12.78
CA SER A 105 5.23 14.01 -12.77
C SER A 105 4.07 13.84 -13.75
N LYS A 106 3.86 12.66 -14.33
CA LYS A 106 2.60 12.38 -15.03
C LYS A 106 1.33 12.68 -14.17
N PHE A 107 1.47 13.15 -12.92
CA PHE A 107 0.44 13.74 -12.09
C PHE A 107 0.80 15.20 -11.67
N PRO A 108 -0.09 16.20 -11.89
CA PRO A 108 0.10 17.61 -11.50
C PRO A 108 -0.29 17.91 -10.03
N GLU A 109 0.21 19.03 -9.45
CA GLU A 109 -0.40 19.72 -8.28
C GLU A 109 -1.88 20.06 -8.60
N PRO A 110 -2.89 19.96 -7.69
CA PRO A 110 -3.01 20.32 -6.26
C PRO A 110 -2.72 19.12 -5.33
N PRO A 111 -3.07 19.04 -4.01
CA PRO A 111 -3.08 17.74 -3.32
C PRO A 111 -3.76 16.74 -4.26
N PRO A 112 -3.13 15.59 -4.55
CA PRO A 112 -3.66 14.71 -5.57
C PRO A 112 -5.12 14.46 -5.20
N ALA A 113 -6.03 14.71 -6.15
CA ALA A 113 -7.39 14.24 -6.00
C ALA A 113 -7.28 12.80 -5.49
N LEU A 114 -7.86 12.52 -4.31
CA LEU A 114 -7.73 11.26 -3.55
C LEU A 114 -6.55 11.13 -2.56
N GLY A 115 -5.91 12.21 -2.12
CA GLY A 115 -5.08 12.18 -0.89
C GLY A 115 -5.95 12.15 0.37
N ILE A 116 -5.42 11.69 1.51
CA ILE A 116 -6.22 11.64 2.76
C ILE A 116 -6.72 13.02 3.16
N ARG A 117 -5.89 14.05 2.95
CA ARG A 117 -6.28 15.45 3.15
C ARG A 117 -7.43 15.86 2.24
N ASP A 118 -7.38 15.51 0.96
CA ASP A 118 -8.45 15.78 0.01
C ASP A 118 -9.76 15.09 0.44
N LEU A 119 -9.69 13.83 0.88
CA LEU A 119 -10.85 13.12 1.43
C LEU A 119 -11.46 13.87 2.62
N ARG A 120 -10.65 14.42 3.53
CA ARG A 120 -11.13 15.20 4.68
C ARG A 120 -11.73 16.55 4.27
N GLU A 121 -11.03 17.30 3.43
CA GLU A 121 -11.46 18.63 2.97
C GLU A 121 -12.74 18.54 2.12
N ASN A 122 -12.89 17.46 1.34
CA ASN A 122 -14.03 17.20 0.46
C ASN A 122 -14.97 16.10 1.00
N ARG A 123 -14.96 15.86 2.31
CA ARG A 123 -15.73 14.79 2.99
C ARG A 123 -17.18 14.68 2.54
N ALA A 124 -17.90 15.81 2.54
CA ALA A 124 -19.32 15.83 2.18
C ALA A 124 -19.55 15.43 0.71
N ALA A 125 -18.67 15.86 -0.19
CA ALA A 125 -18.76 15.54 -1.62
C ALA A 125 -18.49 14.04 -1.87
N TYR A 126 -17.48 13.45 -1.23
CA TYR A 126 -17.20 12.02 -1.34
C TYR A 126 -18.35 11.17 -0.77
N LEU A 127 -18.85 11.49 0.42
CA LEU A 127 -19.97 10.76 1.03
C LEU A 127 -21.25 10.87 0.19
N LEU A 128 -21.55 12.06 -0.36
CA LEU A 128 -22.67 12.24 -1.27
C LEU A 128 -22.50 11.41 -2.54
N ARG A 129 -21.29 11.39 -3.13
CA ARG A 129 -21.00 10.59 -4.32
C ARG A 129 -21.18 9.10 -4.04
N ILE A 130 -20.61 8.59 -2.94
CA ILE A 130 -20.76 7.19 -2.55
C ILE A 130 -22.24 6.85 -2.39
N ALA A 131 -23.02 7.69 -1.70
CA ALA A 131 -24.46 7.46 -1.55
C ALA A 131 -25.19 7.40 -2.89
N ILE A 132 -24.93 8.36 -3.80
CA ILE A 132 -25.51 8.39 -5.15
C ILE A 132 -25.15 7.14 -5.96
N GLU A 133 -23.87 6.74 -6.01
CA GLU A 133 -23.46 5.55 -6.75
C GLU A 133 -23.97 4.26 -6.11
N SER A 134 -24.17 4.27 -4.79
CA SER A 134 -24.77 3.14 -4.06
C SER A 134 -26.29 3.05 -4.29
N GLY A 135 -26.95 4.10 -4.79
CA GLY A 135 -28.42 4.18 -4.83
C GLY A 135 -29.07 4.50 -3.48
N ILE A 136 -28.29 4.98 -2.50
CA ILE A 136 -28.77 5.33 -1.16
C ILE A 136 -29.12 6.82 -1.14
N PRO A 137 -30.26 7.26 -0.57
CA PRO A 137 -30.66 8.68 -0.60
C PRO A 137 -29.65 9.65 0.03
N ALA A 138 -28.95 9.20 1.08
CA ALA A 138 -27.91 9.96 1.76
C ALA A 138 -26.96 9.00 2.48
N ALA A 139 -25.73 9.43 2.76
CA ALA A 139 -24.78 8.62 3.51
C ALA A 139 -25.34 8.21 4.88
N THR A 140 -25.16 6.96 5.29
CA THR A 140 -25.57 6.46 6.61
C THR A 140 -24.68 7.04 7.72
N GLU A 141 -25.10 6.89 8.97
CA GLU A 141 -24.29 7.32 10.11
C GLU A 141 -22.99 6.52 10.23
N ASN A 142 -23.03 5.22 9.95
CA ASN A 142 -21.82 4.39 9.97
C ASN A 142 -20.91 4.65 8.77
N GLN A 143 -21.45 5.01 7.61
CA GLN A 143 -20.64 5.52 6.49
C GLN A 143 -19.86 6.79 6.88
N ARG A 144 -20.53 7.74 7.53
CA ARG A 144 -19.90 8.97 8.07
C ARG A 144 -18.82 8.63 9.09
N LEU A 145 -19.14 7.79 10.07
CA LEU A 145 -18.24 7.40 11.15
C LEU A 145 -16.99 6.69 10.63
N LEU A 146 -17.14 5.74 9.71
CA LEU A 146 -16.00 5.02 9.13
C LEU A 146 -15.15 5.93 8.26
N PHE A 147 -15.76 6.78 7.43
CA PHE A 147 -15.00 7.74 6.64
C PHE A 147 -14.11 8.61 7.55
N ASP A 148 -14.66 9.11 8.65
CA ASP A 148 -13.91 9.90 9.63
C ASP A 148 -12.85 9.07 10.34
N LEU A 149 -13.16 7.83 10.73
CA LEU A 149 -12.20 6.96 11.39
C LEU A 149 -10.98 6.68 10.50
N PHE A 150 -11.20 6.26 9.24
CA PHE A 150 -10.10 5.94 8.32
C PHE A 150 -9.26 7.17 7.99
N THR A 151 -9.91 8.30 7.71
CA THR A 151 -9.20 9.53 7.35
C THR A 151 -8.51 10.21 8.54
N ASN A 152 -8.99 10.01 9.78
CA ASN A 152 -8.31 10.46 10.99
C ASN A 152 -7.22 9.50 11.46
N ALA A 153 -7.39 8.19 11.28
CA ALA A 153 -6.36 7.19 11.56
C ALA A 153 -5.16 7.34 10.62
N ALA A 154 -5.42 7.72 9.36
CA ALA A 154 -4.41 8.15 8.41
C ALA A 154 -3.96 9.62 8.66
N ASP A 155 -3.72 9.97 9.92
CA ASP A 155 -3.18 11.26 10.33
C ASP A 155 -1.96 11.60 9.47
N GLN A 156 -1.97 12.78 8.85
CA GLN A 156 -0.91 13.19 7.94
C GLN A 156 0.46 13.22 8.60
N GLU A 157 0.55 13.57 9.89
CA GLU A 157 1.82 13.53 10.61
C GLU A 157 2.30 12.10 10.81
N LYS A 158 1.40 11.16 11.13
CA LYS A 158 1.72 9.74 11.24
C LYS A 158 2.05 9.13 9.89
N MET A 159 1.36 9.50 8.83
CA MET A 159 1.66 9.08 7.46
C MET A 159 3.00 9.65 6.99
N ALA A 160 3.30 10.92 7.29
CA ALA A 160 4.58 11.52 7.00
C ALA A 160 5.70 10.87 7.79
N GLU A 161 5.46 10.53 9.06
CA GLU A 161 6.42 9.81 9.90
C GLU A 161 6.60 8.37 9.42
N MET A 162 5.53 7.65 9.08
CA MET A 162 5.59 6.32 8.46
C MET A 162 6.35 6.36 7.16
N ARG A 163 6.04 7.32 6.27
CA ARG A 163 6.78 7.56 5.03
C ARG A 163 8.25 7.80 5.37
N ARG A 164 8.56 8.70 6.31
CA ARG A 164 9.93 9.02 6.70
C ARG A 164 10.66 7.78 7.23
N LEU A 165 10.03 6.98 8.08
CA LEU A 165 10.62 5.77 8.66
C LEU A 165 10.76 4.65 7.63
N PHE A 166 9.78 4.48 6.75
CA PHE A 166 9.80 3.53 5.64
C PHE A 166 10.85 3.91 4.60
N LEU A 167 10.99 5.20 4.30
CA LEU A 167 12.02 5.74 3.42
C LEU A 167 13.39 5.73 4.10
N LYS A 168 13.47 5.66 5.44
CA LYS A 168 14.74 5.77 6.17
C LYS A 168 15.79 4.72 5.74
N PRO A 169 15.49 3.43 5.54
CA PRO A 169 16.43 2.48 4.93
C PRO A 169 16.89 2.88 3.53
N PHE A 170 16.01 3.48 2.72
CA PHE A 170 16.33 3.98 1.38
C PHE A 170 17.10 5.30 1.39
N LEU A 171 16.99 6.10 2.45
CA LEU A 171 17.72 7.35 2.66
C LEU A 171 19.08 7.10 3.31
N SER A 172 19.17 6.13 4.23
CA SER A 172 20.41 5.68 4.86
C SER A 172 21.18 4.75 3.91
N ARG A 173 21.79 5.36 2.90
CA ARG A 173 22.52 4.65 1.85
C ARG A 173 23.97 4.45 2.27
N LYS A 174 24.51 3.28 1.98
CA LYS A 174 25.94 3.00 2.08
C LYS A 174 26.43 2.44 0.75
N ILE A 175 27.41 3.10 0.14
CA ILE A 175 28.18 2.51 -0.96
C ILE A 175 29.44 1.90 -0.38
N ASP A 176 29.69 0.63 -0.70
CA ASP A 176 30.94 -0.04 -0.35
C ASP A 176 31.76 -0.30 -1.61
N ILE A 177 32.92 0.35 -1.73
CA ILE A 177 33.84 0.12 -2.84
C ILE A 177 34.78 -1.01 -2.44
N TRP A 178 34.76 -2.10 -3.19
CA TRP A 178 35.57 -3.28 -2.91
C TRP A 178 36.47 -3.62 -4.07
N ASP A 179 37.71 -3.94 -3.76
CA ASP A 179 38.51 -4.71 -4.69
C ASP A 179 38.07 -6.17 -4.68
N ARG A 180 37.80 -6.76 -5.85
CA ARG A 180 37.28 -8.14 -5.95
C ARG A 180 38.20 -9.15 -5.27
N ASP A 181 39.51 -9.05 -5.51
CA ASP A 181 40.49 -10.01 -4.98
C ASP A 181 40.55 -9.89 -3.44
N ALA A 182 40.56 -8.66 -2.91
CA ALA A 182 40.56 -8.40 -1.48
C ALA A 182 39.25 -8.84 -0.79
N LEU A 183 38.10 -8.57 -1.41
CA LEU A 183 36.80 -8.98 -0.91
C LEU A 183 36.69 -10.51 -0.84
N THR A 184 37.09 -11.20 -1.91
CA THR A 184 37.10 -12.67 -1.97
C THR A 184 38.01 -13.26 -0.90
N GLN A 185 39.21 -12.70 -0.72
CA GLN A 185 40.15 -13.15 0.31
C GLN A 185 39.56 -12.99 1.73
N ARG A 186 38.88 -11.87 1.99
CA ARG A 186 38.26 -11.63 3.30
C ARG A 186 37.12 -12.61 3.57
N LEU A 187 36.18 -12.72 2.64
CA LEU A 187 35.03 -13.63 2.76
C LEU A 187 35.49 -15.10 2.91
N SER A 188 36.46 -15.54 2.11
CA SER A 188 37.01 -16.90 2.20
C SER A 188 37.80 -17.18 3.48
N SER A 189 38.28 -16.14 4.17
CA SER A 189 38.88 -16.28 5.50
C SER A 189 37.87 -16.31 6.65
N GLY A 190 36.57 -16.20 6.33
CA GLY A 190 35.48 -16.22 7.29
C GLY A 190 35.11 -14.85 7.85
N GLU A 191 35.62 -13.75 7.29
CA GLU A 191 35.17 -12.41 7.66
C GLU A 191 33.71 -12.20 7.25
N SER A 192 32.85 -11.88 8.22
CA SER A 192 31.46 -11.53 7.95
C SER A 192 31.37 -10.08 7.47
N ILE A 193 30.95 -9.88 6.22
CA ILE A 193 30.75 -8.57 5.62
C ILE A 193 29.26 -8.41 5.30
N ASP A 194 28.61 -7.38 5.87
CA ASP A 194 27.18 -7.12 5.67
C ASP A 194 26.82 -7.11 4.18
N GLY A 195 25.75 -7.83 3.83
CA GLY A 195 25.24 -7.96 2.46
C GLY A 195 25.98 -8.96 1.58
N PHE A 196 27.15 -9.47 1.98
CA PHE A 196 27.92 -10.43 1.20
C PHE A 196 27.91 -11.81 1.84
N SER A 197 27.78 -12.83 0.99
CA SER A 197 27.97 -14.23 1.38
C SER A 197 28.98 -14.88 0.44
N TYR A 198 29.64 -15.95 0.90
CA TYR A 198 30.60 -16.70 0.09
C TYR A 198 30.38 -18.19 0.29
N ASP A 199 30.13 -18.88 -0.82
CA ASP A 199 30.04 -20.32 -0.88
C ASP A 199 31.43 -20.89 -1.23
N ALA A 200 32.06 -21.50 -0.22
CA ALA A 200 33.37 -22.13 -0.37
C ALA A 200 33.36 -23.36 -1.29
N ALA A 201 32.22 -24.05 -1.43
CA ALA A 201 32.12 -25.24 -2.27
C ALA A 201 32.11 -24.87 -3.76
N THR A 202 31.47 -23.76 -4.11
CA THR A 202 31.38 -23.27 -5.49
C THR A 202 32.34 -22.12 -5.79
N ASN A 203 33.11 -21.65 -4.80
CA ASN A 203 33.98 -20.47 -4.89
C ASN A 203 33.22 -19.24 -5.44
N THR A 204 31.97 -19.08 -5.01
CA THR A 204 31.07 -18.05 -5.51
C THR A 204 30.67 -17.12 -4.38
N GLY A 205 30.86 -15.82 -4.60
CA GLY A 205 30.32 -14.78 -3.72
C GLY A 205 28.92 -14.37 -4.18
N THR A 206 27.99 -14.20 -3.25
CA THR A 206 26.68 -13.58 -3.52
C THR A 206 26.56 -12.28 -2.76
N PHE A 207 25.73 -11.37 -3.28
CA PHE A 207 25.35 -10.16 -2.59
C PHE A 207 23.83 -10.12 -2.46
N ASP A 208 23.34 -10.03 -1.23
CA ASP A 208 21.92 -9.99 -0.93
C ASP A 208 21.49 -8.56 -0.60
N PHE A 209 20.60 -8.03 -1.44
CA PHE A 209 19.88 -6.79 -1.15
C PHE A 209 18.78 -7.05 -0.11
N ALA A 210 19.16 -7.15 1.17
CA ALA A 210 18.19 -7.32 2.25
C ALA A 210 17.87 -5.97 2.91
N ALA A 211 16.79 -5.32 2.46
CA ALA A 211 16.14 -4.26 3.23
C ALA A 211 14.99 -4.88 4.03
N SER A 212 15.11 -4.90 5.36
CA SER A 212 14.01 -5.27 6.24
C SER A 212 13.57 -4.05 7.02
N TYR A 213 12.27 -3.74 6.98
CA TYR A 213 11.66 -2.72 7.81
C TYR A 213 10.60 -3.38 8.69
N GLN A 214 10.66 -3.11 9.99
CA GLN A 214 9.64 -3.51 10.95
C GLN A 214 8.83 -2.28 11.33
N THR A 215 7.52 -2.36 11.15
CA THR A 215 6.61 -1.29 11.59
C THR A 215 6.49 -1.34 13.12
N PRO A 216 6.55 -0.18 13.80
CA PRO A 216 6.21 -0.15 15.22
C PRO A 216 4.75 -0.60 15.41
N PRO A 217 4.41 -1.23 16.54
CA PRO A 217 3.01 -1.56 16.84
C PRO A 217 2.17 -0.28 16.86
N TYR A 218 0.96 -0.33 16.30
CA TYR A 218 -0.02 0.76 16.32
C TYR A 218 -1.08 0.48 17.40
N PRO A 219 -0.83 0.78 18.69
CA PRO A 219 -1.75 0.46 19.78
C PRO A 219 -3.12 1.16 19.69
N GLU A 220 -3.23 2.19 18.86
CA GLU A 220 -4.49 2.90 18.61
C GLU A 220 -5.43 2.13 17.68
N LEU A 221 -4.90 1.32 16.74
CA LEU A 221 -5.69 0.43 15.88
C LEU A 221 -6.22 -0.79 16.65
N GLU A 222 -5.57 -1.16 17.75
CA GLU A 222 -6.04 -2.23 18.65
C GLU A 222 -7.31 -1.83 19.42
N ARG A 223 -7.62 -0.54 19.51
CA ARG A 223 -8.85 -0.02 20.14
C ARG A 223 -9.99 0.18 19.14
N SER A 224 -10.14 -0.75 18.20
CA SER A 224 -11.30 -0.77 17.32
C SER A 224 -12.59 -0.97 18.14
N PRO A 225 -13.67 -0.20 17.89
CA PRO A 225 -14.98 -0.45 18.50
C PRO A 225 -15.55 -1.75 17.91
N THR A 226 -15.14 -2.88 18.49
CA THR A 226 -15.39 -4.26 18.05
C THR A 226 -16.83 -4.75 18.24
N ASP A 227 -17.69 -3.91 18.84
CA ASP A 227 -19.05 -4.29 19.22
C ASP A 227 -20.09 -4.07 18.10
N LEU A 228 -19.71 -3.42 17.00
CA LEU A 228 -20.62 -3.20 15.86
C LEU A 228 -20.33 -4.19 14.72
N PRO A 229 -21.33 -4.94 14.21
CA PRO A 229 -21.15 -5.86 13.07
C PRO A 229 -20.55 -5.19 11.83
N ALA A 230 -20.91 -3.92 11.57
CA ALA A 230 -20.33 -3.13 10.48
C ALA A 230 -18.82 -2.89 10.65
N PHE A 231 -18.33 -2.76 11.89
CA PHE A 231 -16.91 -2.62 12.18
C PHE A 231 -16.15 -3.93 12.07
N ARG A 232 -16.75 -5.07 12.40
CA ARG A 232 -16.13 -6.38 12.13
C ARG A 232 -16.01 -6.65 10.64
N ALA A 233 -17.05 -6.30 9.88
CA ALA A 233 -16.99 -6.39 8.43
C ALA A 233 -15.92 -5.45 7.86
N ALA A 234 -15.85 -4.19 8.33
CA ALA A 234 -14.82 -3.24 7.92
C ALA A 234 -13.40 -3.67 8.32
N ASP A 235 -13.17 -4.14 9.55
CA ASP A 235 -11.86 -4.66 10.01
C ASP A 235 -11.44 -5.87 9.17
N TYR A 236 -12.38 -6.77 8.85
CA TYR A 236 -12.13 -7.90 7.96
C TYR A 236 -11.75 -7.44 6.54
N VAL A 237 -12.50 -6.47 5.97
CA VAL A 237 -12.22 -5.85 4.66
C VAL A 237 -10.84 -5.22 4.65
N VAL A 238 -10.46 -4.52 5.72
CA VAL A 238 -9.15 -3.85 5.86
C VAL A 238 -8.02 -4.86 5.97
N ARG A 239 -8.14 -5.87 6.84
CA ARG A 239 -7.07 -6.88 7.03
C ARG A 239 -6.81 -7.68 5.76
N ASN A 240 -7.86 -8.13 5.06
CA ASN A 240 -7.71 -8.90 3.83
C ASN A 240 -7.40 -8.02 2.61
N GLY A 241 -7.89 -6.78 2.57
CA GLY A 241 -7.55 -5.82 1.52
C GLY A 241 -6.12 -5.28 1.63
N ILE A 242 -5.61 -5.07 2.84
CA ILE A 242 -4.21 -4.67 3.08
C ILE A 242 -3.26 -5.83 2.79
N ALA A 243 -3.64 -7.07 3.12
CA ALA A 243 -2.89 -8.27 2.71
C ALA A 243 -2.78 -8.42 1.17
N GLY A 244 -3.67 -7.74 0.41
CA GLY A 244 -3.64 -7.66 -1.05
C GLY A 244 -2.65 -6.65 -1.65
N PHE A 245 -1.99 -5.80 -0.85
CA PHE A 245 -0.77 -5.09 -1.30
C PHE A 245 0.41 -6.05 -1.26
N SER A 246 0.31 -7.11 -2.06
CA SER A 246 1.24 -8.20 -2.04
C SER A 246 2.54 -7.79 -2.77
N PRO A 247 3.70 -8.40 -2.46
CA PRO A 247 4.95 -8.23 -3.22
C PRO A 247 4.77 -8.34 -4.76
N GLU A 248 3.70 -8.97 -5.21
CA GLU A 248 3.37 -9.24 -6.60
C GLU A 248 2.75 -8.03 -7.33
N PHE A 249 2.09 -7.09 -6.64
CA PHE A 249 1.70 -5.80 -7.24
C PHE A 249 2.94 -4.97 -7.58
N LEU A 250 4.00 -5.10 -6.77
CA LEU A 250 5.31 -4.50 -7.05
C LEU A 250 6.03 -5.19 -8.21
N ASP A 251 5.85 -6.51 -8.38
CA ASP A 251 6.40 -7.28 -9.51
C ASP A 251 5.78 -6.87 -10.87
N GLN A 252 4.51 -6.45 -10.89
CA GLN A 252 3.88 -5.91 -12.11
C GLN A 252 4.47 -4.55 -12.52
N LEU A 253 4.85 -3.70 -11.56
CA LEU A 253 5.53 -2.43 -11.82
C LEU A 253 6.99 -2.65 -12.29
N GLN A 254 7.64 -3.73 -11.84
CA GLN A 254 9.01 -4.09 -12.23
C GLN A 254 9.11 -4.67 -13.65
N LYS A 255 8.01 -5.14 -14.26
CA LYS A 255 7.98 -5.67 -15.64
C LYS A 255 8.09 -4.59 -16.73
N ALA A 256 8.20 -3.31 -16.35
CA ALA A 256 8.59 -2.23 -17.26
C ALA A 256 10.12 -2.23 -17.47
N ASP A 257 10.56 -3.06 -18.42
CA ASP A 257 11.88 -3.12 -19.08
C ASP A 257 13.17 -2.96 -18.24
N SER A 258 13.91 -4.07 -18.15
CA SER A 258 15.38 -4.17 -17.97
C SER A 258 15.99 -3.61 -16.68
N THR A 259 15.50 -4.02 -15.51
CA THR A 259 16.14 -3.72 -14.21
C THR A 259 16.60 -4.97 -13.46
N PRO A 260 17.59 -4.84 -12.53
CA PRO A 260 18.03 -5.93 -11.67
C PRO A 260 16.84 -6.60 -10.97
N ARG A 261 16.84 -7.93 -10.84
CA ARG A 261 15.78 -8.66 -10.13
C ARG A 261 15.84 -8.32 -8.64
N PHE A 262 15.04 -7.37 -8.20
CA PHE A 262 14.84 -7.01 -6.80
C PHE A 262 13.95 -8.04 -6.10
N VAL A 263 14.48 -9.25 -5.88
CA VAL A 263 13.74 -10.31 -5.22
C VAL A 263 13.70 -10.02 -3.72
N ASN A 264 12.50 -9.75 -3.18
CA ASN A 264 12.20 -9.56 -1.74
C ASN A 264 12.64 -8.25 -1.06
N LEU A 265 12.23 -7.09 -1.58
CA LEU A 265 12.46 -5.80 -0.91
C LEU A 265 11.57 -5.53 0.31
N PHE A 266 10.49 -6.29 0.53
CA PHE A 266 9.49 -5.95 1.55
C PHE A 266 9.06 -7.18 2.36
N ARG A 267 9.57 -7.28 3.58
CA ARG A 267 9.00 -8.13 4.62
C ARG A 267 8.66 -7.25 5.82
N VAL A 268 7.38 -6.89 5.93
CA VAL A 268 6.86 -6.14 7.09
C VAL A 268 6.58 -7.16 8.19
N ASN A 269 7.46 -7.21 9.20
CA ASN A 269 7.21 -7.99 10.42
C ASN A 269 6.67 -7.03 11.50
N PRO A 270 5.38 -7.10 11.87
CA PRO A 270 4.85 -6.31 12.97
C PRO A 270 5.43 -6.78 14.32
N GLY A 271 5.81 -5.84 15.18
CA GLY A 271 6.04 -6.10 16.61
C GLY A 271 7.49 -6.34 17.09
N GLY A 272 8.50 -6.18 16.24
CA GLY A 272 9.91 -6.18 16.68
C GLY A 272 10.52 -4.78 16.82
N PRO A 273 11.68 -4.63 17.48
CA PRO A 273 12.39 -3.34 17.55
C PRO A 273 12.78 -2.90 16.13
N ALA A 274 12.56 -1.62 15.81
CA ALA A 274 12.89 -1.06 14.50
C ALA A 274 14.41 -1.09 14.24
N ILE A 275 14.90 -2.16 13.61
CA ILE A 275 16.29 -2.26 13.15
C ILE A 275 16.32 -1.86 11.68
N SER A 276 16.62 -0.58 11.41
CA SER A 276 16.97 -0.14 10.05
C SER A 276 18.46 -0.38 9.82
N LYS A 277 18.84 -1.49 9.19
CA LYS A 277 20.18 -1.59 8.62
C LYS A 277 20.27 -0.66 7.39
N PRO A 278 21.38 0.09 7.21
CA PRO A 278 21.58 0.87 5.99
C PRO A 278 21.56 -0.05 4.77
N MET A 279 21.03 0.43 3.65
CA MET A 279 21.05 -0.31 2.41
C MET A 279 22.43 -0.19 1.76
N HIS A 280 23.04 -1.33 1.43
CA HIS A 280 24.38 -1.41 0.85
C HIS A 280 24.32 -1.47 -0.68
N PHE A 281 25.17 -0.68 -1.34
CA PHE A 281 25.32 -0.62 -2.79
C PHE A 281 26.78 -0.89 -3.15
N PRO A 282 27.13 -2.13 -3.49
CA PRO A 282 28.52 -2.50 -3.69
C PRO A 282 29.02 -1.99 -5.05
N VAL A 283 30.21 -1.41 -5.06
CA VAL A 283 30.99 -1.14 -6.28
C VAL A 283 32.17 -2.10 -6.28
N ILE A 284 32.14 -3.10 -7.15
CA ILE A 284 33.18 -4.14 -7.22
C ILE A 284 34.18 -3.81 -8.32
N LEU A 285 35.41 -3.50 -7.91
CA LEU A 285 36.55 -3.28 -8.79
C LEU A 285 37.15 -4.62 -9.17
N THR A 286 36.97 -5.01 -10.43
CA THR A 286 37.58 -6.17 -11.07
C THR A 286 38.84 -5.76 -11.82
N ARG A 287 39.66 -6.73 -12.22
CA ARG A 287 40.83 -6.45 -13.06
C ARG A 287 40.46 -5.81 -14.40
N GLU A 288 39.27 -6.10 -14.91
CA GLU A 288 38.77 -5.63 -16.19
C GLU A 288 38.30 -4.16 -16.11
N ASN A 289 37.67 -3.75 -14.99
CA ASN A 289 37.12 -2.40 -14.84
C ASN A 289 38.02 -1.42 -14.08
N ARG A 290 39.10 -1.87 -13.42
CA ARG A 290 40.05 -0.97 -12.71
C ARG A 290 40.68 0.10 -13.62
N GLY A 291 40.78 -0.15 -14.93
CA GLY A 291 41.30 0.81 -15.91
C GLY A 291 40.22 1.71 -16.52
N ALA A 292 38.94 1.43 -16.28
CA ALA A 292 37.84 2.23 -16.79
C ALA A 292 37.74 3.57 -16.02
N PRO A 293 37.15 4.60 -16.63
CA PRO A 293 36.83 5.84 -15.93
C PRO A 293 36.03 5.56 -14.64
N PRO A 294 36.38 6.19 -13.50
CA PRO A 294 35.67 6.02 -12.25
C PRO A 294 34.16 6.28 -12.37
N GLU A 295 33.75 7.24 -13.19
CA GLU A 295 32.36 7.58 -13.47
C GLU A 295 31.57 6.42 -14.09
N GLU A 296 32.18 5.68 -15.01
CA GLU A 296 31.57 4.51 -15.64
C GLU A 296 31.44 3.37 -14.63
N THR A 297 32.47 3.17 -13.81
CA THR A 297 32.52 2.08 -12.84
C THR A 297 31.51 2.24 -11.69
N VAL A 298 31.22 3.48 -11.27
CA VAL A 298 30.23 3.76 -10.21
C VAL A 298 28.82 3.99 -10.75
N GLY A 299 28.67 4.10 -12.08
CA GLY A 299 27.41 4.46 -12.74
C GLY A 299 26.26 3.53 -12.38
N GLU A 300 26.49 2.21 -12.41
CA GLU A 300 25.47 1.20 -12.07
C GLU A 300 24.96 1.33 -10.62
N ALA A 301 25.86 1.59 -9.67
CA ALA A 301 25.48 1.77 -8.27
C ALA A 301 24.66 3.06 -8.07
N LEU A 302 25.04 4.14 -8.75
CA LEU A 302 24.29 5.41 -8.72
C LEU A 302 22.92 5.27 -9.40
N GLU A 303 22.85 4.54 -10.52
CA GLU A 303 21.60 4.25 -11.20
C GLU A 303 20.65 3.44 -10.30
N ALA A 304 21.15 2.38 -9.65
CA ALA A 304 20.37 1.59 -8.71
C ALA A 304 19.84 2.44 -7.53
N ILE A 305 20.66 3.35 -7.00
CA ILE A 305 20.23 4.32 -5.97
C ILE A 305 19.12 5.23 -6.51
N GLY A 306 19.24 5.70 -7.75
CA GLY A 306 18.24 6.54 -8.42
C GLY A 306 16.91 5.81 -8.58
N GLN A 307 16.94 4.60 -9.14
CA GLN A 307 15.78 3.74 -9.33
C GLN A 307 15.06 3.42 -8.01
N LEU A 308 15.82 3.14 -6.94
CA LEU A 308 15.22 2.89 -5.63
C LEU A 308 14.63 4.14 -4.98
N THR A 309 15.22 5.31 -5.22
CA THR A 309 14.63 6.59 -4.77
C THR A 309 13.30 6.83 -5.47
N ASP A 310 13.26 6.66 -6.79
CA ASP A 310 12.04 6.80 -7.59
C ASP A 310 10.99 5.76 -7.17
N LEU A 311 11.39 4.51 -6.93
CA LEU A 311 10.49 3.45 -6.44
C LEU A 311 9.92 3.79 -5.07
N ALA A 312 10.73 4.32 -4.16
CA ALA A 312 10.30 4.64 -2.80
C ALA A 312 9.30 5.81 -2.79
N ASP A 313 9.47 6.80 -3.68
CA ASP A 313 8.48 7.87 -3.89
C ASP A 313 7.18 7.34 -4.51
N GLN A 314 7.27 6.45 -5.51
CA GLN A 314 6.10 5.79 -6.09
C GLN A 314 5.34 4.98 -5.04
N PHE A 315 6.05 4.23 -4.20
CA PHE A 315 5.47 3.44 -3.12
C PHE A 315 4.76 4.31 -2.09
N SER A 316 5.33 5.45 -1.72
CA SER A 316 4.65 6.38 -0.81
C SER A 316 3.35 6.91 -1.38
N LEU A 317 3.35 7.30 -2.67
CA LEU A 317 2.14 7.76 -3.34
C LEU A 317 1.11 6.64 -3.43
N MET A 318 1.56 5.42 -3.68
CA MET A 318 0.72 4.22 -3.73
C MET A 318 0.07 3.92 -2.38
N ILE A 319 0.78 4.03 -1.25
CA ILE A 319 0.17 3.85 0.08
C ILE A 319 -0.94 4.87 0.30
N GLU A 320 -0.66 6.16 0.10
CA GLU A 320 -1.64 7.22 0.36
C GLU A 320 -2.90 7.03 -0.50
N ARG A 321 -2.70 6.78 -1.79
CA ARG A 321 -3.76 6.50 -2.75
C ARG A 321 -4.53 5.22 -2.41
N GLY A 322 -3.80 4.17 -2.03
CA GLY A 322 -4.36 2.88 -1.62
C GLY A 322 -5.24 3.01 -0.38
N LEU A 323 -4.83 3.80 0.60
CA LEU A 323 -5.64 4.12 1.79
C LEU A 323 -6.93 4.86 1.42
N SER A 324 -6.86 5.80 0.47
CA SER A 324 -8.06 6.49 -0.01
C SER A 324 -9.01 5.55 -0.73
N TYR A 325 -8.52 4.69 -1.63
CA TYR A 325 -9.35 3.66 -2.25
C TYR A 325 -9.99 2.74 -1.21
N MET A 326 -9.21 2.23 -0.26
CA MET A 326 -9.70 1.39 0.84
C MET A 326 -10.76 2.11 1.69
N THR A 327 -10.58 3.41 1.95
CA THR A 327 -11.57 4.23 2.65
C THR A 327 -12.88 4.29 1.88
N LEU A 328 -12.84 4.68 0.60
CA LEU A 328 -14.02 4.82 -0.23
C LEU A 328 -14.76 3.49 -0.40
N ARG A 329 -14.00 2.41 -0.64
CA ARG A 329 -14.49 1.04 -0.75
C ARG A 329 -15.17 0.56 0.54
N THR A 330 -14.53 0.73 1.69
CA THR A 330 -15.08 0.29 2.97
C THR A 330 -16.35 1.06 3.33
N VAL A 331 -16.37 2.37 3.05
CA VAL A 331 -17.55 3.21 3.26
C VAL A 331 -18.69 2.81 2.31
N ALA A 332 -18.40 2.47 1.06
CA ALA A 332 -19.40 1.93 0.14
C ALA A 332 -19.96 0.58 0.63
N TYR A 333 -19.07 -0.35 1.00
CA TYR A 333 -19.43 -1.67 1.53
C TYR A 333 -20.42 -1.56 2.69
N VAL A 334 -20.12 -0.72 3.69
CA VAL A 334 -20.97 -0.59 4.88
C VAL A 334 -22.33 0.04 4.53
N GLY A 335 -22.37 1.01 3.62
CA GLY A 335 -23.63 1.54 3.12
C GLY A 335 -24.52 0.48 2.48
N ILE A 336 -23.95 -0.34 1.61
CA ILE A 336 -24.64 -1.45 0.93
C ILE A 336 -25.13 -2.49 1.94
N PHE A 337 -24.26 -2.91 2.86
CA PHE A 337 -24.58 -3.88 3.90
C PHE A 337 -25.74 -3.40 4.79
N GLU A 338 -25.71 -2.14 5.22
CA GLU A 338 -26.73 -1.58 6.11
C GLU A 338 -28.05 -1.30 5.42
N SER A 339 -28.01 -1.00 4.13
CA SER A 339 -29.19 -0.59 3.39
C SER A 339 -29.88 -1.78 2.72
N TYR A 340 -29.13 -2.74 2.19
CA TYR A 340 -29.66 -3.69 1.19
C TYR A 340 -29.68 -5.13 1.64
N ILE A 341 -28.69 -5.62 2.38
CA ILE A 341 -28.57 -7.06 2.62
C ILE A 341 -27.96 -7.42 3.98
N GLY A 342 -28.71 -8.18 4.78
CA GLY A 342 -28.29 -8.67 6.09
C GLY A 342 -28.05 -10.19 6.16
N THR A 343 -28.23 -10.92 5.04
CA THR A 343 -28.13 -12.38 5.00
C THR A 343 -26.68 -12.88 4.98
N ALA A 344 -26.51 -14.19 5.15
CA ALA A 344 -25.20 -14.82 5.26
C ALA A 344 -24.42 -14.85 3.94
N ASP A 345 -25.08 -14.85 2.78
CA ASP A 345 -24.44 -15.05 1.47
C ASP A 345 -24.18 -13.72 0.73
N ARG A 346 -24.07 -12.64 1.50
CA ARG A 346 -24.04 -11.27 0.98
C ARG A 346 -22.67 -10.78 0.53
N GLU A 347 -21.62 -11.51 0.88
CA GLU A 347 -20.25 -11.00 0.83
C GLU A 347 -19.85 -10.63 -0.59
N TRP A 348 -20.09 -11.51 -1.56
CA TRP A 348 -19.78 -11.25 -2.96
C TRP A 348 -20.44 -9.97 -3.47
N PHE A 349 -21.73 -9.79 -3.16
CA PHE A 349 -22.51 -8.64 -3.63
C PHE A 349 -21.99 -7.35 -3.00
N CYS A 350 -21.78 -7.34 -1.68
CA CYS A 350 -21.26 -6.17 -0.97
C CYS A 350 -19.85 -5.79 -1.43
N GLN A 351 -18.94 -6.76 -1.59
CA GLN A 351 -17.57 -6.52 -2.05
C GLN A 351 -17.57 -5.99 -3.49
N GLY A 352 -18.20 -6.71 -4.42
CA GLY A 352 -18.22 -6.34 -5.83
C GLY A 352 -18.86 -4.97 -6.09
N ALA A 353 -19.96 -4.66 -5.40
CA ALA A 353 -20.60 -3.35 -5.50
C ALA A 353 -19.73 -2.26 -4.91
N ALA A 354 -19.10 -2.50 -3.76
CA ALA A 354 -18.20 -1.54 -3.11
C ALA A 354 -16.98 -1.22 -3.98
N ASP A 355 -16.39 -2.24 -4.63
CA ASP A 355 -15.27 -2.07 -5.55
C ASP A 355 -15.64 -1.20 -6.75
N TYR A 356 -16.78 -1.50 -7.39
CA TYR A 356 -17.28 -0.71 -8.49
C TYR A 356 -17.60 0.74 -8.08
N ILE A 357 -18.24 0.95 -6.91
CA ILE A 357 -18.59 2.29 -6.41
C ILE A 357 -17.35 3.11 -6.04
N ALA A 358 -16.35 2.50 -5.40
CA ALA A 358 -15.09 3.16 -5.09
C ALA A 358 -14.36 3.56 -6.38
N TRP A 359 -14.24 2.62 -7.34
CA TRP A 359 -13.68 2.91 -8.66
C TRP A 359 -14.43 4.03 -9.36
N LYS A 360 -15.77 4.03 -9.33
CA LYS A 360 -16.59 5.05 -9.98
C LYS A 360 -16.42 6.42 -9.35
N THR A 361 -16.34 6.46 -8.02
CA THR A 361 -16.09 7.68 -7.24
C THR A 361 -14.74 8.27 -7.62
N ILE A 362 -13.69 7.44 -7.66
CA ILE A 362 -12.34 7.81 -8.09
C ILE A 362 -12.34 8.28 -9.55
N SER A 363 -12.97 7.52 -10.45
CA SER A 363 -13.02 7.82 -11.89
C SER A 363 -13.61 9.20 -12.17
N ARG A 364 -14.65 9.58 -11.41
CA ARG A 364 -15.27 10.90 -11.57
C ARG A 364 -14.45 12.04 -10.96
N GLN A 365 -13.62 11.75 -9.97
CA GLN A 365 -12.86 12.77 -9.24
C GLN A 365 -11.45 12.98 -9.82
N ALA A 366 -10.78 11.91 -10.23
CA ALA A 366 -9.39 11.91 -10.69
C ALA A 366 -9.19 11.33 -12.10
N GLY A 367 -10.27 10.94 -12.79
CA GLY A 367 -10.23 10.37 -14.14
C GLY A 367 -10.17 8.83 -14.15
N LYS A 368 -10.55 8.25 -15.29
CA LYS A 368 -10.58 6.78 -15.49
C LYS A 368 -9.20 6.15 -15.34
N ASP A 369 -8.16 6.79 -15.88
CA ASP A 369 -6.78 6.29 -15.83
C ASP A 369 -6.31 6.12 -14.37
N MET A 370 -6.64 7.09 -13.51
CA MET A 370 -6.36 6.97 -12.08
C MET A 370 -7.15 5.82 -11.44
N ALA A 371 -8.43 5.68 -11.79
CA ALA A 371 -9.29 4.63 -11.26
C ALA A 371 -8.81 3.23 -11.60
N SER A 372 -8.33 3.00 -12.83
CA SER A 372 -7.79 1.71 -13.26
C SER A 372 -6.56 1.26 -12.47
N HIS A 373 -5.80 2.17 -11.85
CA HIS A 373 -4.67 1.78 -10.99
C HIS A 373 -5.09 1.07 -9.70
N PHE A 374 -6.36 1.18 -9.29
CA PHE A 374 -6.86 0.55 -8.06
C PHE A 374 -7.69 -0.70 -8.30
N CYS A 375 -8.10 -0.94 -9.55
CA CYS A 375 -8.99 -2.04 -9.90
C CYS A 375 -8.69 -2.41 -11.35
N ASP A 376 -7.66 -3.24 -11.54
CA ASP A 376 -7.31 -3.84 -12.82
C ASP A 376 -7.81 -5.28 -12.84
N LEU A 377 -9.13 -5.41 -13.03
CA LEU A 377 -9.78 -6.70 -13.00
C LEU A 377 -9.29 -7.64 -14.11
N ASP A 378 -8.78 -7.14 -15.23
CA ASP A 378 -8.27 -8.01 -16.31
C ASP A 378 -6.96 -8.66 -15.86
N SER A 379 -6.05 -7.87 -15.28
CA SER A 379 -4.80 -8.36 -14.72
C SER A 379 -5.03 -9.32 -13.54
N GLU A 380 -5.87 -8.93 -12.58
CA GLU A 380 -6.17 -9.74 -11.38
C GLU A 380 -6.80 -11.10 -11.73
N LEU A 381 -7.77 -11.12 -12.66
CA LEU A 381 -8.41 -12.37 -13.08
C LEU A 381 -7.49 -13.23 -13.96
N ALA A 382 -6.63 -12.62 -14.78
CA ALA A 382 -5.63 -13.37 -15.56
C ALA A 382 -4.61 -14.07 -14.66
N GLN A 383 -4.17 -13.41 -13.58
CA GLN A 383 -3.30 -14.02 -12.58
C GLN A 383 -3.98 -15.18 -11.85
N SER A 384 -5.28 -15.06 -11.63
CA SER A 384 -6.09 -16.04 -10.93
C SER A 384 -6.69 -17.11 -11.86
N ALA A 385 -6.27 -17.19 -13.13
CA ALA A 385 -6.93 -18.01 -14.15
C ALA A 385 -7.08 -19.49 -13.75
N SER A 386 -6.11 -20.04 -13.02
CA SER A 386 -6.16 -21.42 -12.51
C SER A 386 -7.23 -21.66 -11.44
N GLU A 387 -7.64 -20.61 -10.72
CA GLU A 387 -8.65 -20.66 -9.66
C GLU A 387 -10.07 -20.39 -10.19
N LEU A 388 -10.20 -19.68 -11.33
CA LEU A 388 -11.49 -19.26 -11.88
C LEU A 388 -12.46 -20.41 -12.18
N ALA A 389 -11.94 -21.60 -12.46
CA ALA A 389 -12.76 -22.80 -12.69
C ALA A 389 -13.54 -23.23 -11.44
N ASN A 390 -13.01 -22.91 -10.24
CA ASN A 390 -13.55 -23.33 -8.95
C ASN A 390 -14.30 -22.19 -8.23
N VAL A 391 -14.39 -20.99 -8.83
CA VAL A 391 -15.12 -19.86 -8.24
C VAL A 391 -16.62 -20.17 -8.24
N ASP A 392 -17.18 -20.30 -7.04
CA ASP A 392 -18.63 -20.31 -6.80
C ASP A 392 -18.98 -19.18 -5.82
N ILE A 393 -19.14 -17.95 -6.35
CA ILE A 393 -19.49 -16.79 -5.51
C ILE A 393 -20.95 -16.83 -5.03
N LEU A 394 -21.82 -17.67 -5.62
CA LEU A 394 -23.25 -17.70 -5.26
C LEU A 394 -23.53 -18.61 -4.07
N HIS A 395 -22.72 -19.66 -3.88
CA HIS A 395 -22.93 -20.66 -2.82
C HIS A 395 -21.71 -20.90 -1.92
N GLY A 396 -20.52 -20.43 -2.31
CA GLY A 396 -19.26 -20.71 -1.64
C GLY A 396 -18.69 -19.58 -0.77
N TRP A 397 -19.39 -18.44 -0.65
CA TRP A 397 -18.80 -17.24 -0.02
C TRP A 397 -19.61 -16.68 1.16
N PRO A 398 -19.53 -17.32 2.34
CA PRO A 398 -20.23 -16.84 3.53
C PRO A 398 -19.64 -15.52 4.03
N ALA A 399 -20.54 -14.70 4.59
CA ALA A 399 -20.21 -13.47 5.27
C ALA A 399 -19.14 -13.71 6.36
N PRO A 400 -18.27 -12.74 6.64
CA PRO A 400 -17.13 -12.92 7.54
C PRO A 400 -17.53 -13.47 8.91
N GLU A 401 -18.65 -13.01 9.47
CA GLU A 401 -19.12 -13.47 10.79
C GLU A 401 -19.69 -14.90 10.82
N ASN A 402 -19.98 -15.48 9.66
CA ASN A 402 -20.49 -16.85 9.53
C ASN A 402 -19.40 -17.84 9.16
N ARG A 403 -18.15 -17.39 9.01
CA ARG A 403 -17.04 -18.29 8.78
C ARG A 403 -16.74 -19.04 10.07
N PRO A 404 -16.45 -20.36 10.00
CA PRO A 404 -15.96 -21.07 11.15
C PRO A 404 -14.72 -20.33 11.65
N ALA A 405 -14.70 -19.98 12.94
CA ALA A 405 -13.50 -19.45 13.56
C ALA A 405 -12.37 -20.45 13.28
N PRO A 406 -11.23 -20.02 12.73
CA PRO A 406 -10.14 -20.94 12.48
C PRO A 406 -9.75 -21.57 13.82
N GLU A 407 -9.52 -22.89 13.83
CA GLU A 407 -9.18 -23.60 15.05
C GLU A 407 -7.98 -22.90 15.69
N THR A 408 -8.13 -22.51 16.95
CA THR A 408 -7.38 -21.44 17.63
C THR A 408 -5.86 -21.61 17.67
N GLY A 409 -5.32 -22.76 17.23
CA GLY A 409 -3.88 -23.00 17.11
C GLY A 409 -3.30 -22.80 15.70
N GLU A 410 -4.09 -22.98 14.63
CA GLU A 410 -3.59 -22.95 13.25
C GLU A 410 -3.50 -21.52 12.71
N HIS A 411 -4.44 -20.64 13.08
CA HIS A 411 -4.44 -19.25 12.62
C HIS A 411 -3.27 -18.45 13.20
N GLU A 412 -2.96 -18.65 14.48
CA GLU A 412 -1.84 -17.96 15.14
C GLU A 412 -0.48 -18.45 14.62
N ALA A 413 -0.41 -19.71 14.18
CA ALA A 413 0.75 -20.27 13.49
C ALA A 413 0.87 -19.75 12.04
N ALA A 414 -0.23 -19.69 11.29
CA ALA A 414 -0.27 -19.19 9.90
C ALA A 414 0.04 -17.68 9.80
N ILE A 415 -0.47 -16.87 10.75
CA ILE A 415 -0.12 -15.45 10.85
C ILE A 415 1.38 -15.29 11.15
N LYS A 416 1.95 -16.10 12.05
CA LYS A 416 3.38 -16.04 12.41
C LYS A 416 4.32 -16.47 11.29
N THR A 417 3.90 -17.37 10.40
CA THR A 417 4.71 -17.82 9.26
C THR A 417 4.53 -16.95 8.02
N GLY A 418 3.56 -16.02 8.02
CA GLY A 418 3.17 -15.25 6.83
C GLY A 418 2.57 -16.14 5.73
N GLN A 419 2.15 -17.35 6.09
CA GLN A 419 1.47 -18.29 5.20
C GLN A 419 0.01 -18.39 5.62
N GLU A 420 -0.71 -17.27 5.53
CA GLU A 420 -2.17 -17.30 5.52
C GLU A 420 -2.64 -17.68 4.11
N LYS A 421 -2.21 -18.85 3.62
CA LYS A 421 -3.00 -19.51 2.60
C LYS A 421 -4.11 -20.22 3.37
N ASP A 422 -5.36 -19.92 3.05
CA ASP A 422 -6.47 -20.84 3.33
C ASP A 422 -6.17 -22.08 2.46
N GLU A 423 -5.22 -22.93 2.89
CA GLU A 423 -4.65 -24.07 2.15
C GLU A 423 -5.63 -25.25 2.07
N ARG A 424 -6.93 -25.02 2.27
CA ARG A 424 -7.91 -26.03 1.92
C ARG A 424 -7.76 -26.29 0.41
N PRO A 425 -7.37 -27.49 -0.01
CA PRO A 425 -7.20 -27.77 -1.43
C PRO A 425 -8.52 -27.50 -2.15
N GLY A 426 -8.54 -26.52 -3.05
CA GLY A 426 -9.74 -26.11 -3.79
C GLY A 426 -10.46 -24.86 -3.26
N THR A 427 -10.00 -24.19 -2.19
CA THR A 427 -10.51 -22.86 -1.85
C THR A 427 -9.88 -21.79 -2.74
N VAL A 428 -10.74 -21.12 -3.51
CA VAL A 428 -10.40 -19.95 -4.31
C VAL A 428 -9.98 -18.80 -3.39
N SER A 429 -8.97 -18.04 -3.78
CA SER A 429 -8.53 -16.90 -3.00
C SER A 429 -9.63 -15.85 -2.86
N TYR A 430 -9.67 -15.18 -1.70
CA TYR A 430 -10.67 -14.14 -1.43
C TYR A 430 -10.58 -12.97 -2.42
N SER A 431 -9.36 -12.61 -2.85
CA SER A 431 -9.14 -11.58 -3.86
C SER A 431 -9.73 -11.98 -5.21
N THR A 432 -9.55 -13.23 -5.65
CA THR A 432 -10.15 -13.73 -6.90
C THR A 432 -11.67 -13.66 -6.87
N CYS A 433 -12.29 -14.09 -5.76
CA CYS A 433 -13.75 -13.97 -5.60
C CYS A 433 -14.21 -12.50 -5.64
N GLY A 434 -13.46 -11.59 -5.03
CA GLY A 434 -13.70 -10.13 -5.07
C GLY A 434 -13.63 -9.58 -6.48
N ALA A 435 -12.58 -9.92 -7.24
CA ALA A 435 -12.40 -9.49 -8.61
C ALA A 435 -13.53 -10.01 -9.54
N VAL A 436 -13.96 -11.27 -9.37
CA VAL A 436 -15.11 -11.82 -10.10
C VAL A 436 -16.38 -11.06 -9.76
N ALA A 437 -16.63 -10.81 -8.47
CA ALA A 437 -17.82 -10.08 -8.04
C ALA A 437 -17.82 -8.63 -8.55
N ALA A 438 -16.69 -7.91 -8.47
CA ALA A 438 -16.56 -6.57 -9.02
C ALA A 438 -16.82 -6.57 -10.53
N ARG A 439 -16.26 -7.55 -11.26
CA ARG A 439 -16.43 -7.68 -12.72
C ARG A 439 -17.89 -7.74 -13.14
N VAL A 440 -18.76 -8.41 -12.38
CA VAL A 440 -20.22 -8.43 -12.64
C VAL A 440 -20.78 -7.01 -12.76
N PHE A 441 -20.44 -6.10 -11.84
CA PHE A 441 -20.90 -4.71 -11.88
C PHE A 441 -20.32 -3.93 -13.05
N PHE A 442 -19.04 -4.16 -13.39
CA PHE A 442 -18.44 -3.55 -14.58
C PHE A 442 -19.08 -4.04 -15.88
N LEU A 443 -19.47 -5.32 -15.98
CA LEU A 443 -20.18 -5.87 -17.13
C LEU A 443 -21.55 -5.23 -17.31
N ILE A 444 -22.31 -5.08 -16.20
CA ILE A 444 -23.59 -4.36 -16.21
C ILE A 444 -23.40 -2.93 -16.74
N ALA A 445 -22.42 -2.20 -16.18
CA ALA A 445 -22.13 -0.83 -16.58
C ALA A 445 -21.67 -0.73 -18.06
N ALA A 446 -20.86 -1.66 -18.53
CA ALA A 446 -20.35 -1.66 -19.90
C ALA A 446 -21.44 -1.92 -20.94
N ARG A 447 -22.43 -2.77 -20.61
CA ARG A 447 -23.50 -3.17 -21.53
C ARG A 447 -24.72 -2.26 -21.49
N HIS A 448 -25.13 -1.87 -20.29
CA HIS A 448 -26.39 -1.18 -20.02
C HIS A 448 -26.20 0.26 -19.51
N GLY A 449 -24.95 0.69 -19.32
CA GLY A 449 -24.61 2.01 -18.80
C GLY A 449 -24.59 2.05 -17.26
N ASP A 450 -23.94 3.07 -16.72
CA ASP A 450 -23.78 3.23 -15.25
C ASP A 450 -25.12 3.38 -14.50
N ASP A 451 -26.14 3.93 -15.14
CA ASP A 451 -27.46 4.11 -14.53
C ASP A 451 -28.21 2.78 -14.35
N ALA A 452 -27.89 1.76 -15.14
CA ALA A 452 -28.41 0.41 -14.93
C ALA A 452 -27.89 -0.18 -13.62
N VAL A 453 -26.62 0.08 -13.25
CA VAL A 453 -26.08 -0.37 -11.94
C VAL A 453 -26.84 0.27 -10.80
N LYS A 454 -27.11 1.58 -10.86
CA LYS A 454 -27.89 2.28 -9.82
C LYS A 454 -29.32 1.76 -9.73
N THR A 455 -29.96 1.55 -10.88
CA THR A 455 -31.33 1.02 -10.96
C THR A 455 -31.39 -0.40 -10.38
N PHE A 456 -30.39 -1.22 -10.69
CA PHE A 456 -30.24 -2.56 -10.13
C PHE A 456 -30.11 -2.51 -8.59
N LEU A 457 -29.20 -1.69 -8.05
CA LEU A 457 -29.04 -1.53 -6.60
C LEU A 457 -30.33 -1.03 -5.93
N ALA A 458 -31.03 -0.08 -6.55
CA ALA A 458 -32.32 0.39 -6.07
C ALA A 458 -33.39 -0.73 -6.09
N GLY A 459 -33.39 -1.57 -7.13
CA GLY A 459 -34.25 -2.76 -7.20
C GLY A 459 -33.98 -3.76 -6.08
N VAL A 460 -32.71 -3.99 -5.73
CA VAL A 460 -32.35 -4.80 -4.55
C VAL A 460 -32.89 -4.17 -3.26
N SER A 461 -32.75 -2.85 -3.11
CA SER A 461 -33.20 -2.11 -1.92
C SER A 461 -34.71 -2.12 -1.68
N ALA A 462 -35.51 -2.45 -2.70
CA ALA A 462 -36.96 -2.57 -2.57
C ALA A 462 -37.36 -3.77 -1.68
N THR A 463 -36.46 -4.74 -1.48
CA THR A 463 -36.67 -5.84 -0.54
C THR A 463 -36.11 -5.46 0.83
N PRO A 464 -36.85 -5.71 1.94
CA PRO A 464 -36.32 -5.48 3.28
C PRO A 464 -34.99 -6.21 3.49
N ARG A 465 -34.02 -5.51 4.08
CA ARG A 465 -32.64 -5.97 4.27
C ARG A 465 -32.51 -7.39 4.84
N ASP A 466 -33.34 -7.74 5.82
CA ASP A 466 -33.35 -9.04 6.49
C ASP A 466 -33.90 -10.18 5.62
N ARG A 467 -34.51 -9.84 4.48
CA ARG A 467 -35.10 -10.77 3.51
C ARG A 467 -34.38 -10.80 2.17
N THR A 468 -33.42 -9.90 1.94
CA THR A 468 -32.64 -9.88 0.70
C THR A 468 -31.72 -11.09 0.63
N THR A 469 -31.88 -11.90 -0.42
CA THR A 469 -31.07 -13.10 -0.69
C THR A 469 -30.38 -12.99 -2.04
N THR A 470 -29.49 -13.92 -2.37
CA THR A 470 -28.92 -14.05 -3.72
C THR A 470 -30.00 -14.17 -4.80
N ALA A 471 -31.12 -14.86 -4.52
CA ALA A 471 -32.25 -14.94 -5.44
C ALA A 471 -32.94 -13.59 -5.66
N THR A 472 -33.07 -12.79 -4.60
CA THR A 472 -33.56 -11.40 -4.68
C THR A 472 -32.65 -10.56 -5.57
N ILE A 473 -31.34 -10.69 -5.39
CA ILE A 473 -30.34 -9.97 -6.20
C ILE A 473 -30.43 -10.39 -7.67
N ALA A 474 -30.44 -11.70 -7.94
CA ALA A 474 -30.56 -12.22 -9.30
C ALA A 474 -31.84 -11.74 -10.00
N LYS A 475 -32.97 -11.73 -9.28
CA LYS A 475 -34.24 -11.21 -9.80
C LYS A 475 -34.17 -9.71 -10.09
N ALA A 476 -33.59 -8.91 -9.20
CA ALA A 476 -33.44 -7.46 -9.44
C ALA A 476 -32.55 -7.17 -10.66
N LEU A 477 -31.51 -7.97 -10.88
CA LEU A 477 -30.66 -7.89 -12.08
C LEU A 477 -31.47 -8.19 -13.34
N GLU A 478 -32.21 -9.31 -13.35
CA GLU A 478 -33.05 -9.73 -14.47
C GLU A 478 -34.13 -8.69 -14.78
N ASP A 479 -34.81 -8.18 -13.76
CA ASP A 479 -35.84 -7.15 -13.91
C ASP A 479 -35.27 -5.82 -14.47
N THR A 480 -33.99 -5.52 -14.19
CA THR A 480 -33.33 -4.27 -14.64
C THR A 480 -32.70 -4.38 -16.02
N THR A 481 -32.06 -5.51 -16.33
CA THR A 481 -31.16 -5.68 -17.49
C THR A 481 -31.61 -6.77 -18.46
N GLY A 482 -32.53 -7.65 -18.04
CA GLY A 482 -32.87 -8.88 -18.74
C GLY A 482 -31.79 -9.97 -18.66
N GLU A 483 -30.70 -9.76 -17.90
CA GLU A 483 -29.59 -10.70 -17.82
C GLU A 483 -29.71 -11.67 -16.65
N ASN A 484 -29.17 -12.88 -16.86
CA ASN A 484 -29.06 -13.90 -15.83
C ASN A 484 -27.73 -13.77 -15.06
N LEU A 485 -27.81 -13.67 -13.72
CA LEU A 485 -26.63 -13.48 -12.87
C LEU A 485 -25.57 -14.60 -13.03
N ALA A 486 -25.98 -15.86 -13.15
CA ALA A 486 -25.03 -16.97 -13.30
C ALA A 486 -24.31 -16.93 -14.66
N ALA A 487 -25.02 -16.52 -15.72
CA ALA A 487 -24.40 -16.30 -17.03
C ALA A 487 -23.39 -15.16 -16.98
N LEU A 488 -23.73 -14.06 -16.30
CA LEU A 488 -22.84 -12.91 -16.13
C LEU A 488 -21.57 -13.27 -15.34
N ILE A 489 -21.70 -14.09 -14.29
CA ILE A 489 -20.58 -14.62 -13.52
C ILE A 489 -19.68 -15.51 -14.41
N ALA A 490 -20.27 -16.40 -15.21
CA ALA A 490 -19.48 -17.25 -16.11
C ALA A 490 -18.67 -16.42 -17.12
N GLU A 491 -19.22 -15.28 -17.55
CA GLU A 491 -18.57 -14.36 -18.48
C GLU A 491 -17.43 -13.54 -17.86
N THR A 492 -17.35 -13.40 -16.53
CA THR A 492 -16.23 -12.70 -15.88
C THR A 492 -14.86 -13.28 -16.23
N ARG A 493 -14.83 -14.53 -16.71
CA ARG A 493 -13.65 -15.24 -17.21
C ARG A 493 -13.11 -14.69 -18.54
N ILE A 494 -13.88 -13.84 -19.22
CA ILE A 494 -13.53 -13.23 -20.50
C ILE A 494 -12.99 -11.81 -20.24
N PRO A 495 -11.84 -11.42 -20.83
CA PRO A 495 -11.28 -10.08 -20.64
C PRO A 495 -12.25 -8.97 -21.10
N LEU A 496 -12.35 -7.86 -20.34
CA LEU A 496 -13.29 -6.76 -20.64
C LEU A 496 -13.00 -6.15 -22.01
N SER A 497 -11.71 -6.06 -22.35
CA SER A 497 -11.21 -5.54 -23.62
C SER A 497 -11.70 -6.31 -24.86
N THR A 498 -12.17 -7.55 -24.69
CA THR A 498 -12.67 -8.38 -25.79
C THR A 498 -14.18 -8.30 -25.98
N LEU A 499 -14.88 -7.64 -25.06
CA LEU A 499 -16.33 -7.54 -25.14
C LEU A 499 -16.72 -6.52 -26.21
N PRO A 500 -17.74 -6.84 -27.03
CA PRO A 500 -18.26 -5.88 -27.99
C PRO A 500 -18.76 -4.66 -27.23
N VAL A 501 -18.15 -3.50 -27.50
CA VAL A 501 -18.66 -2.23 -27.00
C VAL A 501 -20.05 -2.08 -27.61
N SER A 502 -21.08 -2.17 -26.77
CA SER A 502 -22.45 -1.91 -27.21
C SER A 502 -22.45 -0.52 -27.84
N SER A 503 -22.62 -0.47 -29.16
CA SER A 503 -22.77 0.78 -29.89
C SER A 503 -24.14 1.32 -29.48
N GLY A 504 -24.18 1.99 -28.32
CA GLY A 504 -25.41 2.47 -27.71
C GLY A 504 -26.25 3.15 -28.78
N THR A 505 -27.42 2.57 -29.05
CA THR A 505 -28.47 3.23 -29.82
C THR A 505 -28.71 4.56 -29.13
N LYS A 506 -28.30 5.66 -29.80
CA LYS A 506 -28.67 7.02 -29.41
C LYS A 506 -30.20 7.07 -29.41
N SER A 507 -30.81 6.90 -28.24
CA SER A 507 -32.23 7.15 -28.01
C SER A 507 -32.45 8.63 -27.79
#